data_AF-A0A7C5R272-F1
#
_entry.id   AF-A0A7C5R272-F1
#
_cell.length_a   1.000
_cell.length_b   1.000
_cell.length_c   1.000
_cell.angle_alpha   90.00
_cell.angle_beta   90.00
_cell.angle_gamma   90.00
#
_symmetry.space_group_name_H-M   'P 1'
#
loop_
_entity.id
_entity.type
_entity.pdbx_description
1 polymer ?
#
loop_
_entity_poly.entity_id
_entity_poly.type
_entity_poly.pdbx_seq_one_letter_code
_entity_poly.pdbx_strand_id
1 'polypeptide(L)'
;MTGCRYNAKNTLDKNYLYLARQQGAEVLAEHRVVDVIPQGEQGEHGYDVVYKPSTSWWGRKKTIRTKGIILAGGVLGTVPLLLKLKKTRLPNLSERVGHMVRTNNESLTVHSVYRGPYTDKMADGIAIGSIMTMDENSHIEPVRYGKGSGFWSTVLVPVVNERNFLLRMGKLLGRLVVTLPQKIKIMFTRDFAANSSVLLFMQHLDSTIRFKRGLFGIRSAVDKQAKKPTAFIPEALRFARQYAKSIKAIPQVMFTETLTGIPSTAHILGGACMGADASKGVIDKDNKVFNYRNMYVFDGSMISANPGVNPSLTITAITEYGMSKIPPKTEL
;
A
#
# COMPACT_ATOMS: atom_id res chain seq x y z
N MET A 1 2.24 -10.29 1.00
CA MET A 1 3.14 -11.34 0.48
C MET A 1 4.12 -11.77 1.57
N THR A 2 4.42 -13.07 1.70
CA THR A 2 5.16 -13.66 2.84
C THR A 2 6.68 -13.83 2.60
N GLY A 3 7.26 -13.08 1.66
CA GLY A 3 8.67 -13.18 1.28
C GLY A 3 8.98 -14.33 0.31
N CYS A 4 10.25 -14.48 -0.09
CA CYS A 4 10.72 -15.56 -0.97
C CYS A 4 11.86 -16.33 -0.29
N ARG A 5 11.63 -17.62 0.02
CA ARG A 5 12.60 -18.48 0.72
C ARG A 5 13.65 -19.12 -0.21
N TYR A 6 13.38 -19.13 -1.52
CA TYR A 6 14.19 -19.84 -2.52
C TYR A 6 15.19 -18.93 -3.25
N ASN A 7 15.45 -17.73 -2.71
CA ASN A 7 16.31 -16.73 -3.33
C ASN A 7 15.89 -16.25 -4.75
N ALA A 8 14.77 -16.72 -5.31
CA ALA A 8 14.34 -16.44 -6.68
C ALA A 8 13.84 -15.02 -6.94
N LYS A 9 13.46 -14.28 -5.87
CA LYS A 9 13.00 -12.89 -5.99
C LYS A 9 14.18 -11.93 -5.84
N ASN A 10 14.37 -11.07 -6.85
CA ASN A 10 15.32 -9.95 -6.83
C ASN A 10 14.76 -8.80 -5.97
N THR A 11 14.89 -8.95 -4.65
CA THR A 11 14.42 -7.99 -3.65
C THR A 11 15.39 -6.84 -3.47
N LEU A 12 14.94 -5.72 -2.90
CA LEU A 12 15.74 -4.48 -2.81
C LEU A 12 17.03 -4.63 -2.00
N ASP A 13 17.03 -5.52 -1.00
CA ASP A 13 18.20 -5.93 -0.21
C ASP A 13 19.27 -6.67 -1.03
N LYS A 14 18.92 -7.22 -2.20
CA LYS A 14 19.84 -7.93 -3.10
C LYS A 14 20.30 -7.10 -4.29
N ASN A 15 19.68 -5.96 -4.56
CA ASN A 15 20.05 -5.07 -5.67
C ASN A 15 20.45 -3.67 -5.17
N TYR A 16 19.58 -2.66 -5.25
CA TYR A 16 19.85 -1.27 -4.90
C TYR A 16 20.47 -1.10 -3.51
N LEU A 17 19.94 -1.75 -2.48
CA LEU A 17 20.50 -1.61 -1.13
C LEU A 17 21.86 -2.31 -1.00
N TYR A 18 22.04 -3.44 -1.69
CA TYR A 18 23.32 -4.13 -1.75
C TYR A 18 24.40 -3.24 -2.40
N LEU A 19 24.09 -2.68 -3.57
CA LEU A 19 24.98 -1.78 -4.32
C LEU A 19 25.26 -0.48 -3.55
N ALA A 20 24.24 0.11 -2.93
CA ALA A 20 24.41 1.33 -2.14
C ALA A 20 25.36 1.12 -0.95
N ARG A 21 25.26 -0.03 -0.26
CA ARG A 21 26.16 -0.38 0.84
C ARG A 21 27.60 -0.57 0.37
N GLN A 22 27.81 -1.14 -0.81
CA GLN A 22 29.16 -1.24 -1.41
C GLN A 22 29.78 0.13 -1.71
N GLN A 23 28.94 1.14 -1.98
CA GLN A 23 29.36 2.53 -2.18
C GLN A 23 29.40 3.35 -0.88
N GLY A 24 29.32 2.69 0.29
CA GLY A 24 29.47 3.33 1.59
C GLY A 24 28.17 3.85 2.23
N ALA A 25 26.99 3.50 1.69
CA ALA A 25 25.74 3.82 2.36
C ALA A 25 25.58 3.00 3.66
N GLU A 26 25.37 3.69 4.78
CA GLU A 26 25.09 3.05 6.07
C GLU A 26 23.60 2.79 6.26
N VAL A 27 23.26 1.60 6.72
CA VAL A 27 21.86 1.19 6.97
C VAL A 27 21.63 1.02 8.47
N LEU A 28 20.89 1.94 9.07
CA LEU A 28 20.46 1.87 10.46
C LEU A 28 19.10 1.19 10.55
N ALA A 29 19.11 -0.15 10.53
CA ALA A 29 17.89 -0.95 10.68
C ALA A 29 17.21 -0.71 12.05
N GLU A 30 15.91 -0.99 12.13
CA GLU A 30 15.11 -0.86 13.36
C GLU A 30 15.09 0.54 13.98
N HIS A 31 15.27 1.58 13.17
CA HIS A 31 15.15 2.97 13.59
C HIS A 31 14.04 3.66 12.82
N ARG A 32 13.20 4.39 13.55
CA ARG A 32 12.11 5.19 12.98
C ARG A 32 12.39 6.66 13.20
N VAL A 33 12.41 7.41 12.10
CA VAL A 33 12.42 8.88 12.12
C VAL A 33 11.10 9.38 12.72
N VAL A 34 11.20 10.31 13.66
CA VAL A 34 10.05 10.87 14.37
C VAL A 34 9.96 12.40 14.28
N ASP A 35 11.06 13.08 13.99
CA ASP A 35 11.09 14.54 13.79
C ASP A 35 12.17 14.92 12.78
N VAL A 36 11.97 16.04 12.10
CA VAL A 36 12.92 16.65 11.16
C VAL A 36 12.87 18.14 11.40
N ILE A 37 14.02 18.74 11.71
CA ILE A 37 14.12 20.13 12.12
C ILE A 37 15.02 20.84 11.09
N PRO A 38 14.49 21.81 10.32
CA PRO A 38 15.31 22.57 9.38
C PRO A 38 16.30 23.45 10.15
N GLN A 39 17.52 23.57 9.61
CA GLN A 39 18.48 24.58 10.04
C GLN A 39 18.30 25.81 9.15
N GLY A 40 17.74 26.88 9.73
CA GLY A 40 17.15 28.00 8.99
C GLY A 40 15.64 27.81 8.79
N GLU A 41 15.02 28.68 7.98
CA GLU A 41 13.58 28.63 7.74
C GLU A 41 13.18 27.50 6.78
N GLN A 42 14.04 27.24 5.78
CA GLN A 42 13.77 26.29 4.70
C GLN A 42 14.83 25.18 4.62
N GLY A 43 15.70 25.06 5.62
CA GLY A 43 16.77 24.06 5.65
C GLY A 43 17.98 24.45 4.82
N GLU A 44 18.26 25.75 4.74
CA GLU A 44 19.39 26.34 4.00
C GLU A 44 20.74 25.77 4.44
N HIS A 45 20.84 25.40 5.72
CA HIS A 45 22.05 24.82 6.32
C HIS A 45 21.88 23.32 6.63
N GLY A 46 20.86 22.68 6.06
CA GLY A 46 20.55 21.28 6.29
C GLY A 46 19.49 21.05 7.36
N TYR A 47 19.56 19.89 8.00
CA TYR A 47 18.51 19.36 8.87
C TYR A 47 19.07 18.54 10.02
N ASP A 48 18.41 18.66 11.17
CA ASP A 48 18.57 17.74 12.30
C ASP A 48 17.43 16.72 12.27
N VAL A 49 17.77 15.45 12.03
CA VAL A 49 16.83 14.34 11.92
C VAL A 49 16.81 13.56 13.23
N VAL A 50 15.65 13.53 13.88
CA VAL A 50 15.45 12.83 15.15
C VAL A 50 14.82 11.48 14.89
N TYR A 51 15.47 10.42 15.38
CA TYR A 51 15.00 9.04 15.24
C TYR A 51 15.08 8.29 16.57
N LYS A 52 14.36 7.17 16.65
CA LYS A 52 14.37 6.28 17.82
C LYS A 52 14.25 4.81 17.41
N PRO A 53 14.69 3.86 18.25
CA PRO A 53 14.47 2.44 18.00
C PRO A 53 12.98 2.14 17.76
N SER A 54 12.67 1.32 16.76
CA SER A 54 11.31 0.85 16.48
C SER A 54 10.91 -0.36 17.32
N THR A 55 11.90 -1.10 17.83
CA THR A 55 11.74 -2.32 18.63
C THR A 55 11.65 -2.07 20.13
N SER A 56 11.90 -0.84 20.60
CA SER A 56 11.85 -0.48 22.01
C SER A 56 10.82 0.61 22.30
N TRP A 57 9.95 0.35 23.28
CA TRP A 57 8.96 1.33 23.74
C TRP A 57 9.62 2.52 24.44
N TRP A 58 10.72 2.27 25.17
CA TRP A 58 11.47 3.23 25.97
C TRP A 58 12.78 3.69 25.29
N GLY A 59 12.93 3.41 24.00
CA GLY A 59 14.13 3.76 23.25
C GLY A 59 14.42 5.26 23.27
N ARG A 60 15.64 5.64 23.66
CA ARG A 60 16.09 7.04 23.66
C ARG A 60 16.10 7.58 22.23
N LYS A 61 15.71 8.85 22.09
CA LYS A 61 15.82 9.57 20.81
C LYS A 61 17.28 9.92 20.55
N LYS A 62 17.69 9.82 19.29
CA LYS A 62 18.98 10.27 18.78
C LYS A 62 18.76 11.26 17.65
N THR A 63 19.74 12.10 17.40
CA THR A 63 19.73 13.10 16.34
C THR A 63 20.93 12.90 15.43
N ILE A 64 20.70 13.00 14.12
CA ILE A 64 21.77 13.06 13.12
C ILE A 64 21.60 14.32 12.28
N ARG A 65 22.71 14.99 11.97
CA ARG A 65 22.74 16.18 11.13
C ARG A 65 23.05 15.80 9.68
N THR A 66 22.34 16.40 8.74
CA THR A 66 22.50 16.14 7.30
C THR A 66 22.30 17.43 6.49
N LYS A 67 22.88 17.51 5.29
CA LYS A 67 22.67 18.62 4.34
C LYS A 67 21.36 18.49 3.54
N GLY A 68 20.81 17.28 3.44
CA GLY A 68 19.61 16.99 2.66
C GLY A 68 18.89 15.74 3.16
N ILE A 69 17.62 15.61 2.76
CA ILE A 69 16.73 14.53 3.20
C ILE A 69 15.96 13.97 2.00
N ILE A 70 15.93 12.65 1.90
CA ILE A 70 15.02 11.90 1.04
C ILE A 70 14.00 11.19 1.95
N LEU A 71 12.72 11.48 1.74
CA LEU A 71 11.61 10.79 2.41
C LEU A 71 11.17 9.61 1.53
N ALA A 72 11.36 8.40 2.04
CA ALA A 72 11.01 7.14 1.36
C ALA A 72 10.33 6.13 2.31
N GLY A 73 9.49 6.63 3.23
CA GLY A 73 8.80 5.80 4.23
C GLY A 73 7.56 5.06 3.71
N GLY A 74 7.27 5.15 2.41
CA GLY A 74 5.99 4.74 1.83
C GLY A 74 4.87 5.69 2.25
N VAL A 75 3.69 5.56 1.66
CA VAL A 75 2.57 6.48 1.95
C VAL A 75 2.23 6.55 3.44
N LEU A 76 2.22 5.38 4.11
CA LEU A 76 1.88 5.28 5.53
C LEU A 76 3.02 5.69 6.48
N GLY A 77 4.23 5.93 5.98
CA GLY A 77 5.34 6.50 6.76
C GLY A 77 5.53 7.99 6.49
N THR A 78 5.60 8.35 5.20
CA THR A 78 5.93 9.70 4.73
C THR A 78 4.80 10.70 4.97
N VAL A 79 3.57 10.40 4.56
CA VAL A 79 2.44 11.33 4.70
C VAL A 79 2.12 11.69 6.16
N PRO A 80 2.01 10.73 7.11
CA PRO A 80 1.79 11.10 8.51
C PRO A 80 2.95 11.88 9.13
N LEU A 81 4.20 11.60 8.72
CA LEU A 81 5.35 12.37 9.17
C LEU A 81 5.25 13.81 8.65
N LEU A 82 5.00 14.03 7.35
CA LEU A 82 4.81 15.36 6.77
C LEU A 82 3.64 16.11 7.41
N LEU A 83 2.49 15.47 7.61
CA LEU A 83 1.35 16.08 8.31
C LEU A 83 1.66 16.47 9.76
N LYS A 84 2.53 15.72 10.43
CA LYS A 84 3.03 16.08 11.76
C LYS A 84 3.95 17.29 11.67
N LEU A 85 4.99 17.20 10.84
CA LEU A 85 6.03 18.21 10.70
C LEU A 85 5.44 19.55 10.27
N LYS A 86 4.44 19.54 9.38
CA LYS A 86 3.72 20.74 8.95
C LYS A 86 3.13 21.54 10.11
N LYS A 87 2.68 20.89 11.18
CA LYS A 87 2.12 21.57 12.35
C LYS A 87 3.17 22.02 13.36
N THR A 88 4.44 21.63 13.20
CA THR A 88 5.44 21.78 14.27
C THR A 88 6.79 22.33 13.81
N ARG A 89 7.42 21.76 12.78
CA ARG A 89 8.82 22.05 12.38
C ARG A 89 8.94 22.58 10.95
N LEU A 90 7.99 22.20 10.09
CA LEU A 90 8.00 22.53 8.68
C LEU A 90 6.70 23.28 8.29
N PRO A 91 6.41 24.46 8.88
CA PRO A 91 5.13 25.16 8.68
C PRO A 91 4.86 25.56 7.24
N ASN A 92 5.90 25.74 6.42
CA ASN A 92 5.80 26.17 5.02
C ASN A 92 5.51 25.01 4.06
N LEU A 93 5.31 23.78 4.55
CA LEU A 93 4.90 22.66 3.70
C LEU A 93 3.58 22.99 3.01
N SER A 94 3.41 22.53 1.76
CA SER A 94 2.17 22.73 1.00
C SER A 94 0.90 22.32 1.77
N GLU A 95 -0.20 23.05 1.60
CA GLU A 95 -1.55 22.65 2.07
C GLU A 95 -2.08 21.38 1.40
N ARG A 96 -1.40 20.92 0.33
CA ARG A 96 -1.73 19.70 -0.43
C ARG A 96 -1.20 18.42 0.19
N VAL A 97 -0.41 18.49 1.27
CA VAL A 97 0.03 17.29 2.01
C VAL A 97 -1.18 16.49 2.49
N GLY A 98 -1.17 15.19 2.16
CA GLY A 98 -2.23 14.23 2.47
C GLY A 98 -3.42 14.26 1.51
N HIS A 99 -3.47 15.13 0.50
CA HIS A 99 -4.54 15.09 -0.52
C HIS A 99 -4.22 14.11 -1.65
N MET A 100 -5.24 13.76 -2.44
CA MET A 100 -5.11 12.88 -3.62
C MET A 100 -4.47 11.52 -3.29
N VAL A 101 -4.75 10.99 -2.10
CA VAL A 101 -4.38 9.62 -1.74
C VAL A 101 -5.33 8.65 -2.43
N ARG A 102 -4.82 7.56 -2.96
CA ARG A 102 -5.53 6.59 -3.80
C ARG A 102 -5.32 5.18 -3.29
N THR A 103 -6.22 4.28 -3.69
CA THR A 103 -6.17 2.85 -3.35
C THR A 103 -6.12 1.97 -4.60
N ASN A 104 -5.63 2.53 -5.72
CA ASN A 104 -5.49 1.86 -7.02
C ASN A 104 -6.81 1.21 -7.54
N ASN A 105 -7.95 1.64 -6.99
CA ASN A 105 -9.29 1.03 -7.14
C ASN A 105 -9.29 -0.50 -7.11
N GLU A 106 -8.69 -1.04 -6.06
CA GLU A 106 -8.53 -2.47 -5.90
C GLU A 106 -9.75 -3.19 -5.32
N SER A 107 -9.91 -4.44 -5.75
CA SER A 107 -10.71 -5.44 -5.04
C SER A 107 -9.88 -6.71 -4.84
N LEU A 108 -9.78 -7.15 -3.59
CA LEU A 108 -9.05 -8.35 -3.18
C LEU A 108 -10.05 -9.41 -2.75
N THR A 109 -10.27 -10.42 -3.58
CA THR A 109 -11.12 -11.56 -3.19
C THR A 109 -10.27 -12.82 -2.99
N VAL A 110 -10.41 -13.47 -1.85
CA VAL A 110 -9.77 -14.75 -1.56
C VAL A 110 -10.71 -15.90 -1.90
N HIS A 111 -10.23 -16.90 -2.62
CA HIS A 111 -10.99 -18.05 -3.06
C HIS A 111 -10.48 -19.30 -2.36
N SER A 112 -11.24 -19.78 -1.37
CA SER A 112 -10.89 -20.97 -0.59
C SER A 112 -11.51 -22.22 -1.21
N VAL A 113 -10.66 -23.05 -1.80
CA VAL A 113 -11.01 -24.34 -2.43
C VAL A 113 -11.43 -25.32 -1.34
N TYR A 114 -12.58 -25.98 -1.52
CA TYR A 114 -13.10 -26.96 -0.57
C TYR A 114 -13.22 -28.38 -1.15
N ARG A 115 -12.97 -28.55 -2.47
CA ARG A 115 -12.87 -29.84 -3.16
C ARG A 115 -12.36 -29.66 -4.59
N GLY A 116 -11.92 -30.75 -5.22
CA GLY A 116 -11.65 -30.80 -6.66
C GLY A 116 -10.16 -30.87 -6.99
N PRO A 117 -9.79 -30.74 -8.28
CA PRO A 117 -8.44 -31.02 -8.74
C PRO A 117 -7.37 -30.04 -8.25
N TYR A 118 -7.79 -28.88 -7.73
CA TYR A 118 -6.94 -27.80 -7.23
C TYR A 118 -6.78 -27.78 -5.70
N THR A 119 -7.41 -28.72 -4.98
CA THR A 119 -7.18 -28.90 -3.54
C THR A 119 -5.68 -29.14 -3.28
N ASP A 120 -5.12 -28.43 -2.31
CA ASP A 120 -3.69 -28.44 -1.93
C ASP A 120 -2.68 -28.00 -3.02
N LYS A 121 -3.14 -27.42 -4.14
CA LYS A 121 -2.28 -27.02 -5.26
C LYS A 121 -2.20 -25.51 -5.49
N MET A 122 -2.93 -24.70 -4.74
CA MET A 122 -3.01 -23.25 -4.98
C MET A 122 -1.74 -22.48 -4.57
N ALA A 123 -0.88 -23.09 -3.74
CA ALA A 123 0.38 -22.49 -3.32
C ALA A 123 1.57 -22.82 -4.23
N ASP A 124 1.40 -23.71 -5.21
CA ASP A 124 2.50 -24.14 -6.07
C ASP A 124 2.77 -23.08 -7.16
N GLY A 125 4.04 -22.76 -7.43
CA GLY A 125 4.45 -21.79 -8.46
C GLY A 125 4.74 -20.37 -7.95
N ILE A 126 4.82 -19.41 -8.88
CA ILE A 126 5.11 -18.01 -8.58
C ILE A 126 3.88 -17.27 -8.03
N ALA A 127 4.12 -16.26 -7.18
CA ALA A 127 3.05 -15.53 -6.48
C ALA A 127 2.08 -14.85 -7.45
N ILE A 128 2.58 -14.13 -8.45
CA ILE A 128 1.79 -13.52 -9.52
C ILE A 128 2.50 -13.86 -10.82
N GLY A 129 1.85 -14.64 -11.68
CA GLY A 129 2.47 -15.15 -12.91
C GLY A 129 1.78 -14.75 -14.20
N SER A 130 0.63 -14.09 -14.11
CA SER A 130 -0.17 -13.73 -15.26
C SER A 130 -1.02 -12.50 -14.94
N ILE A 131 -1.26 -11.69 -15.96
CA ILE A 131 -2.21 -10.59 -15.91
C ILE A 131 -3.24 -10.86 -17.00
N MET A 132 -4.52 -10.79 -16.65
CA MET A 132 -5.60 -10.84 -17.62
C MET A 132 -6.24 -9.46 -17.71
N THR A 133 -6.11 -8.83 -18.87
CA THR A 133 -6.85 -7.62 -19.20
C THR A 133 -8.30 -7.96 -19.48
N MET A 134 -9.21 -7.26 -18.83
CA MET A 134 -10.64 -7.53 -18.91
C MET A 134 -11.31 -6.55 -19.86
N ASP A 135 -10.94 -5.28 -19.75
CA ASP A 135 -11.30 -4.17 -20.64
C ASP A 135 -10.16 -3.14 -20.66
N GLU A 136 -10.37 -1.99 -21.30
CA GLU A 136 -9.39 -0.90 -21.38
C GLU A 136 -8.94 -0.34 -20.02
N ASN A 137 -9.76 -0.52 -18.99
CA ASN A 137 -9.59 0.13 -17.69
C ASN A 137 -9.35 -0.85 -16.53
N SER A 138 -9.42 -2.16 -16.76
CA SER A 138 -9.51 -3.18 -15.70
C SER A 138 -8.65 -4.40 -16.00
N HIS A 139 -7.90 -4.83 -14.98
CA HIS A 139 -7.06 -6.03 -15.04
C HIS A 139 -7.24 -6.90 -13.80
N ILE A 140 -6.98 -8.19 -13.96
CA ILE A 140 -7.04 -9.16 -12.86
C ILE A 140 -5.78 -10.04 -12.82
N GLU A 141 -5.31 -10.28 -11.61
CA GLU A 141 -4.11 -11.06 -11.32
C GLU A 141 -4.45 -12.15 -10.30
N PRO A 142 -4.23 -13.44 -10.63
CA PRO A 142 -4.25 -14.49 -9.63
C PRO A 142 -2.99 -14.38 -8.76
N VAL A 143 -3.19 -14.21 -7.46
CA VAL A 143 -2.12 -14.13 -6.46
C VAL A 143 -2.13 -15.37 -5.57
N ARG A 144 -0.98 -16.02 -5.47
CA ARG A 144 -0.76 -17.21 -4.63
C ARG A 144 0.00 -16.84 -3.37
N TYR A 145 -0.38 -17.47 -2.26
CA TYR A 145 0.40 -17.41 -1.03
C TYR A 145 1.21 -18.69 -0.84
N GLY A 146 2.44 -18.56 -0.34
CA GLY A 146 3.28 -19.71 -0.04
C GLY A 146 2.71 -20.54 1.12
N LYS A 147 3.02 -21.84 1.12
CA LYS A 147 2.64 -22.81 2.16
C LYS A 147 2.96 -22.28 3.57
N GLY A 148 2.02 -22.48 4.50
CA GLY A 148 2.06 -21.98 5.88
C GLY A 148 1.50 -20.56 6.10
N SER A 149 1.00 -19.88 5.05
CA SER A 149 0.44 -18.52 5.16
C SER A 149 -1.04 -18.52 5.62
N GLY A 150 -1.34 -19.18 6.74
CA GLY A 150 -2.72 -19.48 7.18
C GLY A 150 -3.47 -18.37 7.93
N PHE A 151 -2.80 -17.28 8.32
CA PHE A 151 -3.37 -16.19 9.15
C PHE A 151 -4.70 -15.66 8.57
N TRP A 152 -4.77 -15.51 7.24
CA TRP A 152 -5.92 -14.95 6.55
C TRP A 152 -7.22 -15.74 6.79
N SER A 153 -7.15 -17.05 7.04
CA SER A 153 -8.33 -17.87 7.31
C SER A 153 -9.18 -17.37 8.48
N THR A 154 -8.57 -16.69 9.46
CA THR A 154 -9.22 -16.21 10.69
C THR A 154 -10.06 -14.94 10.51
N VAL A 155 -9.77 -14.17 9.46
CA VAL A 155 -10.33 -12.81 9.23
C VAL A 155 -11.20 -12.71 7.99
N LEU A 156 -11.35 -13.82 7.25
CA LEU A 156 -12.08 -13.87 5.98
C LEU A 156 -13.54 -14.30 6.18
N VAL A 157 -14.44 -13.60 5.50
CA VAL A 157 -15.88 -13.90 5.46
C VAL A 157 -16.37 -14.02 4.02
N PRO A 158 -17.46 -14.77 3.76
CA PRO A 158 -18.02 -14.86 2.41
C PRO A 158 -18.35 -13.49 1.83
N VAL A 159 -18.12 -13.34 0.52
CA VAL A 159 -18.47 -12.12 -0.20
C VAL A 159 -19.98 -11.84 -0.13
N VAL A 160 -20.34 -10.61 0.26
CA VAL A 160 -21.71 -10.09 0.26
C VAL A 160 -21.74 -8.77 -0.50
N ASN A 161 -22.73 -8.61 -1.38
CA ASN A 161 -22.95 -7.36 -2.11
C ASN A 161 -24.21 -6.67 -1.58
N GLU A 162 -24.02 -5.65 -0.74
CA GLU A 162 -25.10 -4.83 -0.19
C GLU A 162 -24.56 -3.51 0.35
N ARG A 163 -25.21 -2.39 0.01
CA ARG A 163 -24.82 -1.05 0.45
C ARG A 163 -25.35 -0.74 1.85
N ASN A 164 -26.55 -1.22 2.18
CA ASN A 164 -27.16 -0.99 3.49
C ASN A 164 -26.50 -1.88 4.56
N PHE A 165 -26.06 -1.28 5.66
CA PHE A 165 -25.33 -1.99 6.72
C PHE A 165 -26.12 -3.17 7.32
N LEU A 166 -27.37 -2.95 7.71
CA LEU A 166 -28.19 -3.98 8.38
C LEU A 166 -28.50 -5.14 7.42
N LEU A 167 -28.89 -4.82 6.19
CA LEU A 167 -29.14 -5.83 5.16
C LEU A 167 -27.85 -6.60 4.79
N ARG A 168 -26.70 -5.92 4.80
CA ARG A 168 -25.40 -6.55 4.55
C ARG A 168 -25.03 -7.54 5.66
N MET A 169 -25.23 -7.18 6.92
CA MET A 169 -25.00 -8.08 8.06
C MET A 169 -25.97 -9.27 8.04
N GLY A 170 -27.26 -9.04 7.73
CA GLY A 170 -28.24 -10.11 7.58
C GLY A 170 -27.87 -11.09 6.45
N LYS A 171 -27.48 -10.56 5.28
CA LYS A 171 -26.98 -11.37 4.15
C LYS A 171 -25.71 -12.13 4.50
N LEU A 172 -24.80 -11.54 5.28
CA LEU A 172 -23.60 -12.22 5.78
C LEU A 172 -23.96 -13.40 6.66
N LEU A 173 -24.87 -13.23 7.63
CA LEU A 173 -25.33 -14.31 8.50
C LEU A 173 -25.93 -15.45 7.67
N GLY A 174 -26.83 -15.13 6.72
CA GLY A 174 -27.40 -16.13 5.82
C GLY A 174 -26.32 -16.86 4.99
N ARG A 175 -25.32 -16.14 4.49
CA ARG A 175 -24.20 -16.75 3.75
C ARG A 175 -23.32 -17.63 4.61
N LEU A 176 -23.06 -17.26 5.86
CA LEU A 176 -22.30 -18.08 6.81
C LEU A 176 -22.99 -19.42 7.07
N VAL A 177 -24.32 -19.42 7.20
CA VAL A 177 -25.10 -20.66 7.36
C VAL A 177 -25.05 -21.52 6.10
N VAL A 178 -25.33 -20.94 4.92
CA VAL A 178 -25.35 -21.68 3.65
C VAL A 178 -23.97 -22.26 3.28
N THR A 179 -22.89 -21.57 3.66
CA THR A 179 -21.52 -22.00 3.35
C THR A 179 -20.87 -22.83 4.45
N LEU A 180 -21.59 -23.13 5.54
CA LEU A 180 -21.07 -23.83 6.70
C LEU A 180 -20.47 -25.20 6.35
N PRO A 181 -21.09 -26.06 5.53
CA PRO A 181 -20.51 -27.36 5.18
C PRO A 181 -19.18 -27.24 4.43
N GLN A 182 -19.07 -26.28 3.50
CA GLN A 182 -17.84 -26.02 2.76
C GLN A 182 -16.78 -25.39 3.65
N LYS A 183 -17.17 -24.48 4.55
CA LYS A 183 -16.27 -23.83 5.51
C LYS A 183 -15.68 -24.83 6.49
N ILE A 184 -16.46 -25.80 6.97
CA ILE A 184 -15.98 -26.91 7.79
C ILE A 184 -14.85 -27.65 7.06
N LYS A 185 -15.04 -27.99 5.77
CA LYS A 185 -13.98 -28.65 4.97
C LYS A 185 -12.71 -27.80 4.89
N ILE A 186 -12.84 -26.48 4.69
CA ILE A 186 -11.71 -25.56 4.65
C ILE A 186 -10.99 -25.49 6.02
N MET A 187 -11.73 -25.45 7.13
CA MET A 187 -11.15 -25.40 8.47
C MET A 187 -10.33 -26.66 8.81
N PHE A 188 -10.69 -27.81 8.24
CA PHE A 188 -9.94 -29.06 8.41
C PHE A 188 -8.81 -29.26 7.37
N THR A 189 -8.57 -28.28 6.48
CA THR A 189 -7.39 -28.34 5.60
C THR A 189 -6.11 -28.13 6.42
N ARG A 190 -5.06 -28.90 6.10
CA ARG A 190 -3.76 -28.78 6.77
C ARG A 190 -3.08 -27.45 6.47
N ASP A 191 -3.25 -26.94 5.26
CA ASP A 191 -2.66 -25.68 4.82
C ASP A 191 -3.70 -24.85 4.05
N PHE A 192 -4.17 -23.78 4.69
CA PHE A 192 -5.10 -22.84 4.09
C PHE A 192 -4.52 -22.18 2.82
N ALA A 193 -3.23 -21.83 2.82
CA ALA A 193 -2.60 -21.17 1.68
C ALA A 193 -2.56 -22.12 0.47
N ALA A 194 -2.29 -23.41 0.69
CA ALA A 194 -2.34 -24.44 -0.36
C ALA A 194 -3.75 -24.65 -0.95
N ASN A 195 -4.79 -24.21 -0.25
CA ASN A 195 -6.19 -24.29 -0.68
C ASN A 195 -6.79 -22.92 -1.00
N SER A 196 -5.99 -21.86 -1.15
CA SER A 196 -6.50 -20.52 -1.40
C SER A 196 -5.74 -19.81 -2.51
N SER A 197 -6.47 -19.07 -3.33
CA SER A 197 -5.93 -18.14 -4.31
C SER A 197 -6.60 -16.79 -4.10
N VAL A 198 -5.86 -15.70 -4.25
CA VAL A 198 -6.46 -14.36 -4.26
C VAL A 198 -6.65 -13.94 -5.72
N LEU A 199 -7.74 -13.27 -6.03
CA LEU A 199 -7.86 -12.46 -7.23
C LEU A 199 -7.68 -11.00 -6.84
N LEU A 200 -6.62 -10.40 -7.36
CA LEU A 200 -6.36 -8.97 -7.29
C LEU A 200 -6.93 -8.32 -8.55
N PHE A 201 -7.98 -7.54 -8.38
CA PHE A 201 -8.58 -6.73 -9.44
C PHE A 201 -8.13 -5.28 -9.27
N MET A 202 -7.74 -4.61 -10.36
CA MET A 202 -7.27 -3.22 -10.38
C MET A 202 -7.96 -2.44 -11.49
N GLN A 203 -8.17 -1.13 -11.28
CA GLN A 203 -8.73 -0.23 -12.29
C GLN A 203 -8.01 1.11 -12.37
N HIS A 204 -7.96 1.67 -13.58
CA HIS A 204 -7.40 3.01 -13.87
C HIS A 204 -8.30 4.19 -13.42
N LEU A 205 -9.49 3.91 -12.87
CA LEU A 205 -10.41 4.96 -12.42
C LEU A 205 -9.77 5.83 -11.33
N ASP A 206 -9.99 7.14 -11.36
CA ASP A 206 -9.44 8.03 -10.34
C ASP A 206 -10.42 8.19 -9.16
N SER A 207 -10.07 7.61 -8.02
CA SER A 207 -10.79 7.78 -6.75
C SER A 207 -9.80 8.24 -5.68
N THR A 208 -10.12 9.34 -5.00
CA THR A 208 -9.21 9.93 -4.02
C THR A 208 -9.82 10.08 -2.64
N ILE A 209 -8.94 9.97 -1.66
CA ILE A 209 -9.18 10.28 -0.26
C ILE A 209 -8.11 11.27 0.19
N ARG A 210 -8.37 11.90 1.33
CA ARG A 210 -7.45 12.79 2.02
C ARG A 210 -7.06 12.21 3.36
N PHE A 211 -5.77 12.06 3.59
CA PHE A 211 -5.20 11.80 4.90
C PHE A 211 -5.08 13.10 5.70
N LYS A 212 -5.57 13.06 6.94
CA LYS A 212 -5.45 14.12 7.92
C LYS A 212 -4.93 13.54 9.23
N ARG A 213 -4.24 14.37 10.01
CA ARG A 213 -3.85 14.00 11.38
C ARG A 213 -5.07 14.11 12.29
N GLY A 214 -5.49 13.00 12.88
CA GLY A 214 -6.40 12.93 14.02
C GLY A 214 -5.66 12.85 15.35
N LEU A 215 -6.42 12.74 16.45
CA LEU A 215 -5.90 12.66 17.83
C LEU A 215 -5.02 11.40 18.05
N PHE A 216 -5.40 10.27 17.46
CA PHE A 216 -4.74 8.97 17.64
C PHE A 216 -3.99 8.46 16.39
N GLY A 217 -3.69 9.34 15.42
CA GLY A 217 -2.97 8.94 14.19
C GLY A 217 -3.54 9.55 12.92
N ILE A 218 -3.52 8.80 11.82
CA ILE A 218 -4.11 9.24 10.55
C ILE A 218 -5.62 8.98 10.57
N ARG A 219 -6.38 9.92 10.03
CA ARG A 219 -7.78 9.75 9.63
C ARG A 219 -7.88 9.97 8.12
N SER A 220 -8.58 9.08 7.44
CA SER A 220 -8.97 9.26 6.04
C SER A 220 -10.31 9.98 5.97
N ALA A 221 -10.41 10.97 5.09
CA ALA A 221 -11.65 11.61 4.69
C ALA A 221 -11.81 11.50 3.17
N VAL A 222 -13.03 11.51 2.65
CA VAL A 222 -13.24 11.58 1.20
C VAL A 222 -13.15 13.05 0.79
N ASP A 223 -12.45 13.35 -0.30
CA ASP A 223 -12.48 14.70 -0.85
C ASP A 223 -13.89 15.00 -1.39
N LYS A 224 -14.41 16.21 -1.13
CA LYS A 224 -15.81 16.57 -1.42
C LYS A 224 -16.21 16.39 -2.90
N GLN A 225 -15.25 16.40 -3.81
CA GLN A 225 -15.45 16.32 -5.26
C GLN A 225 -14.98 14.98 -5.85
N ALA A 226 -14.43 14.07 -5.03
CA ALA A 226 -13.86 12.82 -5.50
C ALA A 226 -14.88 11.68 -5.44
N LYS A 227 -14.82 10.79 -6.44
CA LYS A 227 -15.55 9.51 -6.37
C LYS A 227 -14.98 8.67 -5.24
N LYS A 228 -15.85 8.20 -4.35
CA LYS A 228 -15.46 7.41 -3.18
C LYS A 228 -15.05 6.00 -3.62
N PRO A 229 -13.89 5.47 -3.16
CA PRO A 229 -13.54 4.06 -3.38
C PRO A 229 -14.64 3.15 -2.83
N THR A 230 -14.99 2.10 -3.56
CA THR A 230 -16.04 1.15 -3.18
C THR A 230 -15.52 -0.28 -3.25
N ALA A 231 -15.85 -1.08 -2.24
CA ALA A 231 -15.64 -2.52 -2.24
C ALA A 231 -16.55 -3.24 -3.26
N PHE A 232 -17.66 -2.61 -3.65
CA PHE A 232 -18.69 -3.21 -4.49
C PHE A 232 -18.47 -2.91 -5.96
N ILE A 233 -17.43 -3.51 -6.56
CA ILE A 233 -17.17 -3.43 -7.99
C ILE A 233 -17.89 -4.59 -8.69
N PRO A 234 -18.97 -4.34 -9.46
CA PRO A 234 -19.80 -5.42 -10.02
C PRO A 234 -19.02 -6.40 -10.89
N GLU A 235 -18.05 -5.90 -11.65
CA GLU A 235 -17.20 -6.71 -12.51
C GLU A 235 -16.27 -7.63 -11.72
N ALA A 236 -15.55 -7.09 -10.73
CA ALA A 236 -14.69 -7.89 -9.85
C ALA A 236 -15.51 -8.99 -9.16
N LEU A 237 -16.71 -8.67 -8.69
CA LEU A 237 -17.62 -9.64 -8.06
C LEU A 237 -18.13 -10.71 -9.04
N ARG A 238 -18.43 -10.33 -10.28
CA ARG A 238 -18.83 -11.26 -11.35
C ARG A 238 -17.73 -12.28 -11.62
N PHE A 239 -16.50 -11.81 -11.85
CA PHE A 239 -15.36 -12.68 -12.11
C PHE A 239 -14.97 -13.52 -10.90
N ALA A 240 -14.99 -12.94 -9.70
CA ALA A 240 -14.76 -13.68 -8.47
C ALA A 240 -15.73 -14.87 -8.31
N ARG A 241 -17.01 -14.70 -8.65
CA ARG A 241 -18.00 -15.80 -8.60
C ARG A 241 -17.77 -16.84 -9.70
N GLN A 242 -17.45 -16.42 -10.92
CA GLN A 242 -17.16 -17.34 -12.03
C GLN A 242 -15.92 -18.18 -11.73
N TYR A 243 -14.84 -17.53 -11.26
CA TYR A 243 -13.63 -18.21 -10.83
C TYR A 243 -13.93 -19.19 -9.70
N ALA A 244 -14.63 -18.75 -8.64
CA ALA A 244 -15.03 -19.63 -7.53
C ALA A 244 -15.77 -20.88 -7.99
N LYS A 245 -16.67 -20.76 -8.98
CA LYS A 245 -17.40 -21.90 -9.54
C LYS A 245 -16.46 -22.87 -10.28
N SER A 246 -15.53 -22.34 -11.08
CA SER A 246 -14.58 -23.15 -11.86
C SER A 246 -13.63 -23.99 -11.00
N ILE A 247 -13.14 -23.43 -9.88
CA ILE A 247 -12.20 -24.10 -8.97
C ILE A 247 -12.87 -24.74 -7.75
N LYS A 248 -14.21 -24.74 -7.69
CA LYS A 248 -15.00 -25.25 -6.55
C LYS A 248 -14.53 -24.64 -5.21
N ALA A 249 -14.53 -23.31 -5.15
CA ALA A 249 -14.10 -22.51 -4.01
C ALA A 249 -15.20 -21.60 -3.45
N ILE A 250 -14.99 -21.06 -2.24
CA ILE A 250 -15.80 -20.01 -1.64
C ILE A 250 -15.08 -18.67 -1.83
N PRO A 251 -15.70 -17.66 -2.48
CA PRO A 251 -15.14 -16.32 -2.55
C PRO A 251 -15.35 -15.60 -1.21
N GLN A 252 -14.29 -15.02 -0.67
CA GLN A 252 -14.22 -14.39 0.63
C GLN A 252 -13.49 -13.06 0.56
N VAL A 253 -13.82 -12.15 1.47
CA VAL A 253 -13.18 -10.85 1.65
C VAL A 253 -12.86 -10.64 3.13
N MET A 254 -12.06 -9.63 3.44
CA MET A 254 -11.76 -9.26 4.82
C MET A 254 -13.05 -8.88 5.56
N PHE A 255 -13.20 -9.33 6.81
CA PHE A 255 -14.36 -8.97 7.63
C PHE A 255 -14.53 -7.46 7.77
N THR A 256 -13.43 -6.71 7.89
CA THR A 256 -13.42 -5.24 7.97
C THR A 256 -14.04 -4.57 6.74
N GLU A 257 -13.85 -5.14 5.55
CA GLU A 257 -14.48 -4.66 4.31
C GLU A 257 -16.00 -4.86 4.36
N THR A 258 -16.45 -6.02 4.81
CA THR A 258 -17.88 -6.29 4.99
C THR A 258 -18.48 -5.44 6.11
N LEU A 259 -17.73 -5.15 7.16
CA LEU A 259 -18.20 -4.33 8.27
C LEU A 259 -18.34 -2.85 7.86
N THR A 260 -17.33 -2.31 7.18
CA THR A 260 -17.22 -0.86 6.89
C THR A 260 -17.69 -0.46 5.50
N GLY A 261 -17.73 -1.39 4.55
CA GLY A 261 -17.95 -1.11 3.12
C GLY A 261 -16.78 -0.43 2.44
N ILE A 262 -15.61 -0.36 3.10
CA ILE A 262 -14.38 0.25 2.58
C ILE A 262 -13.50 -0.87 2.00
N PRO A 263 -13.05 -0.77 0.75
CA PRO A 263 -12.21 -1.80 0.14
C PRO A 263 -10.86 -1.91 0.85
N SER A 264 -10.33 -3.13 0.93
CA SER A 264 -8.92 -3.34 1.27
C SER A 264 -8.06 -3.08 0.03
N THR A 265 -6.89 -2.47 0.22
CA THR A 265 -5.93 -2.24 -0.87
C THR A 265 -4.53 -2.67 -0.44
N ALA A 266 -3.78 -3.22 -1.38
CA ALA A 266 -2.36 -3.47 -1.26
C ALA A 266 -1.54 -2.23 -1.68
N HIS A 267 -2.08 -1.39 -2.54
CA HIS A 267 -1.37 -0.27 -3.16
C HIS A 267 -2.00 1.09 -2.80
N ILE A 268 -1.67 1.59 -1.60
CA ILE A 268 -1.94 2.99 -1.24
C ILE A 268 -0.91 3.87 -1.93
N LEU A 269 -1.38 4.91 -2.62
CA LEU A 269 -0.57 5.83 -3.42
C LEU A 269 -0.96 7.29 -3.15
N GLY A 270 -0.07 8.24 -3.45
CA GLY A 270 -0.35 9.68 -3.32
C GLY A 270 -0.26 10.23 -1.89
N GLY A 271 -0.62 11.50 -1.72
CA GLY A 271 -0.49 12.24 -0.46
C GLY A 271 0.71 13.18 -0.39
N ALA A 272 1.69 13.04 -1.27
CA ALA A 272 2.76 14.00 -1.52
C ALA A 272 2.94 14.21 -3.04
N CYS A 273 1.82 14.43 -3.73
CA CYS A 273 1.77 14.46 -5.19
C CYS A 273 2.50 15.66 -5.79
N MET A 274 2.94 15.49 -7.04
CA MET A 274 3.54 16.53 -7.87
C MET A 274 2.53 17.64 -8.19
N GLY A 275 3.02 18.86 -8.37
CA GLY A 275 2.24 20.01 -8.83
C GLY A 275 3.10 21.05 -9.54
N ALA A 276 2.46 22.03 -10.17
CA ALA A 276 3.16 23.15 -10.79
C ALA A 276 3.80 24.09 -9.77
N ASP A 277 3.22 24.18 -8.57
CA ASP A 277 3.67 25.00 -7.46
C ASP A 277 3.13 24.45 -6.11
N ALA A 278 3.54 25.09 -5.01
CA ALA A 278 3.17 24.72 -3.64
C ALA A 278 1.65 24.77 -3.35
N SER A 279 0.87 25.50 -4.14
CA SER A 279 -0.60 25.55 -4.01
C SER A 279 -1.29 24.34 -4.67
N LYS A 280 -0.63 23.72 -5.67
CA LYS A 280 -1.18 22.61 -6.46
C LYS A 280 -0.63 21.24 -6.06
N GLY A 281 0.62 21.16 -5.60
CA GLY A 281 1.27 19.93 -5.17
C GLY A 281 2.17 20.11 -3.94
N VAL A 282 2.75 19.00 -3.50
CA VAL A 282 3.73 18.95 -2.39
C VAL A 282 5.16 18.99 -2.91
N ILE A 283 5.38 18.37 -4.07
CA ILE A 283 6.68 18.29 -4.74
C ILE A 283 6.60 18.83 -6.17
N ASP A 284 7.74 19.23 -6.71
CA ASP A 284 7.87 19.58 -8.13
C ASP A 284 8.07 18.34 -9.03
N LYS A 285 8.30 18.58 -10.32
CA LYS A 285 8.53 17.54 -11.34
C LYS A 285 9.80 16.70 -11.14
N ASP A 286 10.74 17.19 -10.33
CA ASP A 286 12.01 16.52 -10.00
C ASP A 286 12.00 16.03 -8.54
N ASN A 287 10.81 15.88 -7.95
CA ASN A 287 10.55 15.36 -6.61
C ASN A 287 11.05 16.22 -5.44
N LYS A 288 11.40 17.49 -5.68
CA LYS A 288 11.78 18.43 -4.61
C LYS A 288 10.54 18.89 -3.87
N VAL A 289 10.59 18.85 -2.54
CA VAL A 289 9.52 19.40 -1.69
C VAL A 289 9.52 20.92 -1.83
N PHE A 290 8.37 21.49 -2.18
CA PHE A 290 8.24 22.93 -2.26
C PHE A 290 8.56 23.60 -0.92
N ASN A 291 9.21 24.77 -0.99
CA ASN A 291 9.57 25.61 0.15
C ASN A 291 10.63 25.02 1.10
N TYR A 292 11.28 23.90 0.76
CA TYR A 292 12.36 23.30 1.54
C TYR A 292 13.53 22.90 0.65
N ARG A 293 14.74 23.39 0.97
CA ARG A 293 15.95 23.11 0.19
C ARG A 293 16.46 21.71 0.48
N ASN A 294 16.92 21.00 -0.56
CA ASN A 294 17.49 19.66 -0.43
C ASN A 294 16.57 18.64 0.30
N MET A 295 15.24 18.81 0.20
CA MET A 295 14.25 17.86 0.71
C MET A 295 13.48 17.24 -0.45
N TYR A 296 13.36 15.91 -0.47
CA TYR A 296 12.79 15.16 -1.58
C TYR A 296 11.83 14.07 -1.09
N VAL A 297 10.92 13.63 -1.96
CA VAL A 297 10.04 12.46 -1.72
C VAL A 297 10.23 11.44 -2.84
N PHE A 298 10.65 10.22 -2.48
CA PHE A 298 10.86 9.09 -3.39
C PHE A 298 10.19 7.82 -2.85
N ASP A 299 8.87 7.78 -2.88
CA ASP A 299 8.08 6.59 -2.57
C ASP A 299 6.68 6.66 -3.20
N GLY A 300 5.79 5.72 -2.89
CA GLY A 300 4.43 5.69 -3.42
C GLY A 300 3.59 6.96 -3.16
N SER A 301 3.99 7.85 -2.25
CA SER A 301 3.26 9.10 -1.98
C SER A 301 3.44 10.18 -3.04
N MET A 302 4.48 10.07 -3.89
CA MET A 302 4.70 10.97 -5.03
C MET A 302 3.79 10.66 -6.22
N ILE A 303 3.23 9.45 -6.27
CA ILE A 303 2.43 8.98 -7.41
C ILE A 303 1.14 9.80 -7.52
N SER A 304 1.07 10.56 -8.62
CA SER A 304 0.09 11.64 -8.79
C SER A 304 -1.14 11.26 -9.61
N ALA A 305 -1.13 10.07 -10.23
CA ALA A 305 -2.24 9.49 -10.97
C ALA A 305 -2.40 8.00 -10.60
N ASN A 306 -3.58 7.43 -10.83
CA ASN A 306 -3.81 6.00 -10.60
C ASN A 306 -3.20 5.18 -11.76
N PRO A 307 -2.16 4.36 -11.52
CA PRO A 307 -1.54 3.59 -12.59
C PRO A 307 -2.39 2.40 -13.03
N GLY A 308 -3.38 1.93 -12.24
CA GLY A 308 -4.23 0.77 -12.55
C GLY A 308 -3.49 -0.57 -12.65
N VAL A 309 -2.20 -0.59 -12.30
CA VAL A 309 -1.31 -1.74 -12.29
C VAL A 309 -0.40 -1.70 -11.06
N ASN A 310 0.37 -2.76 -10.83
CA ASN A 310 1.34 -2.82 -9.74
C ASN A 310 2.36 -1.65 -9.82
N PRO A 311 2.43 -0.76 -8.81
CA PRO A 311 3.08 0.55 -8.96
C PRO A 311 4.60 0.53 -8.75
N SER A 312 5.20 -0.58 -8.33
CA SER A 312 6.60 -0.60 -7.88
C SER A 312 7.58 -0.14 -8.95
N LEU A 313 7.40 -0.55 -10.21
CA LEU A 313 8.28 -0.15 -11.31
C LEU A 313 8.10 1.33 -11.67
N THR A 314 6.88 1.85 -11.61
CA THR A 314 6.63 3.29 -11.79
C THR A 314 7.30 4.12 -10.70
N ILE A 315 7.23 3.67 -9.44
CA ILE A 315 7.94 4.29 -8.32
C ILE A 315 9.45 4.29 -8.60
N THR A 316 10.03 3.14 -8.98
CA THR A 316 11.45 3.03 -9.31
C THR A 316 11.84 3.97 -10.46
N ALA A 317 11.08 4.00 -11.56
CA ALA A 317 11.40 4.83 -12.72
C ALA A 317 11.42 6.33 -12.40
N ILE A 318 10.44 6.81 -11.63
CA ILE A 318 10.38 8.21 -11.19
C ILE A 318 11.51 8.51 -10.20
N THR A 319 11.80 7.58 -9.28
CA THR A 319 12.94 7.73 -8.36
C THR A 319 14.27 7.83 -9.12
N GLU A 320 14.52 6.97 -10.09
CA GLU A 320 15.74 7.03 -10.92
C GLU A 320 15.85 8.37 -11.66
N TYR A 321 14.76 8.82 -12.28
CA TYR A 321 14.72 10.11 -12.93
C TYR A 321 15.03 11.26 -11.95
N GLY A 322 14.38 11.32 -10.80
CA GLY A 322 14.60 12.40 -9.82
C GLY A 322 15.99 12.35 -9.19
N MET A 323 16.50 11.15 -8.88
CA MET A 323 17.87 10.97 -8.38
C MET A 323 18.93 11.44 -9.39
N SER A 324 18.68 11.30 -10.70
CA SER A 324 19.58 11.82 -11.74
C SER A 324 19.70 13.36 -11.75
N LYS A 325 18.79 14.06 -11.05
CA LYS A 325 18.80 15.52 -10.91
C LYS A 325 19.45 16.00 -9.61
N ILE A 326 19.81 15.08 -8.72
CA ILE A 326 20.45 15.41 -7.45
C ILE A 326 21.97 15.46 -7.70
N PRO A 327 22.64 16.57 -7.37
CA PRO A 327 24.07 16.67 -7.57
C PRO A 327 24.83 15.71 -6.62
N PRO A 328 26.06 15.31 -6.99
CA PRO A 328 26.91 14.50 -6.11
C PRO A 328 27.11 15.16 -4.74
N LYS A 329 27.37 14.34 -3.71
CA LYS A 329 27.60 14.80 -2.33
C LYS A 329 28.69 15.86 -2.20
N THR A 330 29.69 15.84 -3.07
CA THR A 330 30.79 16.81 -3.12
C THR A 330 30.35 18.22 -3.49
N GLU A 331 29.17 18.36 -4.11
CA GLU A 331 28.60 19.62 -4.62
C GLU A 331 27.42 20.13 -3.78
N LEU A 332 27.04 19.41 -2.71
CA LEU A 332 25.90 19.72 -1.83
C LEU A 332 26.24 20.55 -0.60
#